data_AF-A0A971PDU2-F1
#
_entry.id   AF-A0A971PDU2-F1
#
_cell.length_a   1.000
_cell.length_b   1.000
_cell.length_c   1.000
_cell.angle_alpha   90.00
_cell.angle_beta   90.00
_cell.angle_gamma   90.00
#
_symmetry.space_group_name_H-M   'P 1'
#
loop_
_entity.id
_entity.type
_entity.pdbx_description
1 polymer ?
#
loop_
_entity_poly.entity_id
_entity_poly.type
_entity_poly.pdbx_seq_one_letter_code
_entity_poly.pdbx_strand_id
1 'polypeptide(L)'
;MLEIRIPRFNILIFPLFCILLTTIVFFKEYSVFTDPHAAMRVYIKSAAQGNTGYGCDGYYGNEISFEGLEPGDLVLGAYPDCAYGHYSHVGIYLGRGEVMEAFVDLGVNVQPLEHYRQYNEICLLRVNAPEAVKKAAVANVKKYEGRLFYPLAFRPGERIFNCTKIMWKAYLQAGIDLAPNPDLWITPDTFLNSPQVSVIRNN
;
A
#
# COMPACT_ATOMS: atom_id res chain seq x y z
N MET A 1 -1.65 -21.28 54.41
CA MET A 1 -1.21 -21.23 53.00
C MET A 1 -2.35 -21.83 52.17
N LEU A 2 -3.14 -21.01 51.48
CA LEU A 2 -4.24 -21.48 50.63
C LEU A 2 -3.68 -21.81 49.24
N GLU A 3 -3.60 -23.09 48.90
CA GLU A 3 -3.31 -23.53 47.53
C GLU A 3 -4.52 -23.20 46.64
N ILE A 4 -4.38 -22.17 45.79
CA ILE A 4 -5.32 -21.91 44.72
C ILE A 4 -5.11 -22.99 43.65
N ARG A 5 -5.89 -24.08 43.72
CA ARG A 5 -5.95 -25.07 42.64
C ARG A 5 -6.72 -24.46 41.47
N ILE A 6 -5.99 -23.88 40.51
CA ILE A 6 -6.57 -23.52 39.21
C ILE A 6 -6.95 -24.84 38.51
N PRO A 7 -8.24 -25.12 38.24
CA PRO A 7 -8.62 -26.35 37.58
C PRO A 7 -8.01 -26.37 36.18
N ARG A 8 -7.28 -27.46 35.85
CA ARG A 8 -6.65 -27.70 34.53
C ARG A 8 -7.59 -27.47 33.34
N PHE A 9 -8.90 -27.58 33.58
CA PHE A 9 -9.96 -27.31 32.61
C PHE A 9 -9.94 -25.87 32.07
N ASN A 10 -9.62 -24.87 32.89
CA ASN A 10 -9.62 -23.45 32.46
C ASN A 10 -8.42 -23.09 31.57
N ILE A 11 -7.33 -23.85 31.64
CA ILE A 11 -6.11 -23.59 30.84
C ILE A 11 -6.32 -23.98 29.38
N LEU A 12 -7.22 -24.94 29.09
CA LEU A 12 -7.52 -25.38 27.73
C LEU A 12 -8.64 -24.58 27.05
N ILE A 13 -9.49 -23.90 27.82
CA ILE A 13 -10.57 -23.07 27.27
C ILE A 13 -10.00 -21.94 26.42
N PHE A 14 -8.98 -21.24 26.91
CA PHE A 14 -8.36 -20.14 26.17
C PHE A 14 -7.78 -20.56 24.81
N PRO A 15 -6.89 -21.58 24.70
CA PRO A 15 -6.36 -22.01 23.41
C PRO A 15 -7.44 -22.59 22.49
N LEU A 16 -8.45 -23.31 23.02
CA LEU A 16 -9.58 -23.79 22.21
C LEU A 16 -10.41 -22.63 21.65
N PHE A 17 -10.65 -21.59 22.46
CA PHE A 17 -11.35 -20.39 22.01
C PHE A 17 -10.52 -19.59 20.98
N CYS A 18 -9.20 -19.50 21.17
CA CYS A 18 -8.29 -18.93 20.18
C CYS A 18 -8.32 -19.70 18.86
N ILE A 19 -8.28 -21.03 18.90
CA ILE A 19 -8.38 -21.86 17.69
C ILE A 19 -9.73 -21.61 17.03
N LEU A 20 -10.84 -21.67 17.77
CA LEU A 20 -12.19 -21.43 17.23
C LEU A 20 -12.29 -20.06 16.55
N LEU A 21 -11.85 -18.99 17.21
CA LEU A 21 -11.85 -17.64 16.65
C LEU A 21 -10.97 -17.54 15.41
N THR A 22 -9.77 -18.13 15.45
CA THR A 22 -8.84 -18.13 14.31
C THR A 22 -9.43 -18.89 13.12
N THR A 23 -10.07 -20.03 13.38
CA THR A 23 -10.77 -20.81 12.35
C THR A 23 -11.93 -20.02 11.74
N ILE A 24 -12.74 -19.34 12.55
CA ILE A 24 -13.82 -18.48 12.05
C ILE A 24 -13.27 -17.35 11.17
N VAL A 25 -12.22 -16.66 11.62
CA VAL A 25 -11.57 -15.60 10.83
C VAL A 25 -10.99 -16.16 9.54
N PHE A 26 -10.32 -17.31 9.60
CA PHE A 26 -9.74 -17.97 8.43
C PHE A 26 -10.80 -18.34 7.38
N PHE A 27 -11.93 -18.92 7.78
CA PHE A 27 -13.00 -19.26 6.84
C PHE A 27 -13.70 -18.03 6.28
N LYS A 28 -13.87 -16.98 7.09
CA LYS A 28 -14.48 -15.73 6.63
C LYS A 28 -13.62 -15.00 5.61
N GLU A 29 -12.32 -14.95 5.85
CA GLU A 29 -11.33 -14.26 5.01
C GLU A 29 -10.52 -15.24 4.14
N TYR A 30 -11.09 -16.41 3.84
CA TYR A 30 -10.38 -17.50 3.16
C TYR A 30 -9.74 -17.05 1.84
N SER A 31 -10.45 -16.19 1.09
CA SER A 31 -9.96 -15.60 -0.16
C SER A 31 -8.62 -14.89 0.01
N VAL A 32 -8.43 -14.12 1.09
CA VAL A 32 -7.19 -13.40 1.42
C VAL A 32 -6.01 -14.36 1.62
N PHE A 33 -6.26 -15.55 2.15
CA PHE A 33 -5.22 -16.55 2.39
C PHE A 33 -4.93 -17.43 1.17
N THR A 34 -5.85 -17.52 0.22
CA THR A 34 -5.73 -18.38 -0.97
C THR A 34 -5.32 -17.68 -2.24
N ASP A 35 -5.52 -16.37 -2.36
CA ASP A 35 -5.15 -15.61 -3.56
C ASP A 35 -3.61 -15.63 -3.75
N PRO A 36 -3.08 -16.20 -4.85
CA PRO A 36 -1.64 -16.20 -5.12
C PRO A 36 -1.05 -14.81 -5.29
N HIS A 37 -1.86 -13.80 -5.59
CA HIS A 37 -1.47 -12.40 -5.75
C HIS A 37 -1.64 -11.58 -4.47
N ALA A 38 -2.16 -12.17 -3.39
CA ALA A 38 -2.28 -11.49 -2.11
C ALA A 38 -0.90 -10.99 -1.65
N ALA A 39 -0.87 -9.74 -1.17
CA ALA A 39 0.34 -9.07 -0.69
C ALA A 39 1.18 -9.94 0.27
N MET A 40 0.51 -10.68 1.17
CA MET A 40 1.17 -11.58 2.12
C MET A 40 1.94 -12.71 1.43
N ARG A 41 1.35 -13.33 0.40
CA ARG A 41 2.00 -14.44 -0.32
C ARG A 41 3.15 -13.94 -1.17
N VAL A 42 2.98 -12.79 -1.84
CA VAL A 42 4.06 -12.12 -2.57
C VAL A 42 5.24 -11.88 -1.62
N TYR A 43 4.98 -11.29 -0.45
CA TYR A 43 6.02 -11.05 0.54
C TYR A 43 6.74 -12.31 1.01
N ILE A 44 6.01 -13.37 1.38
CA ILE A 44 6.61 -14.64 1.82
C ILE A 44 7.46 -15.27 0.71
N LYS A 45 6.96 -15.26 -0.53
CA LYS A 45 7.68 -15.81 -1.69
C LYS A 45 8.96 -15.03 -1.96
N SER A 46 8.89 -13.69 -1.97
CA SER A 46 10.06 -12.83 -2.18
C SER A 46 11.08 -12.97 -1.06
N ALA A 47 10.62 -13.06 0.20
CA ALA A 47 11.50 -13.31 1.35
C ALA A 47 12.23 -14.65 1.24
N ALA A 48 11.56 -15.71 0.75
CA ALA A 48 12.19 -17.00 0.48
C ALA A 48 13.24 -16.94 -0.65
N GLN A 49 13.21 -15.90 -1.48
CA GLN A 49 14.18 -15.64 -2.55
C GLN A 49 15.32 -14.69 -2.11
N GLY A 50 15.29 -14.20 -0.87
CA GLY A 50 16.29 -13.27 -0.31
C GLY A 50 15.91 -11.79 -0.40
N ASN A 51 14.77 -11.46 -0.99
CA ASN A 51 14.29 -10.08 -1.13
C ASN A 51 13.61 -9.62 0.17
N THR A 52 13.98 -8.45 0.69
CA THR A 52 13.42 -7.92 1.94
C THR A 52 13.13 -6.43 1.84
N GLY A 53 12.11 -5.97 2.58
CA GLY A 53 11.76 -4.55 2.63
C GLY A 53 11.35 -3.97 1.27
N TYR A 54 11.73 -2.72 1.03
CA TYR A 54 11.39 -1.95 -0.16
C TYR A 54 12.36 -2.13 -1.33
N GLY A 55 13.34 -3.03 -1.20
CA GLY A 55 14.38 -3.27 -2.21
C GLY A 55 15.67 -2.50 -1.95
N CYS A 56 16.59 -2.58 -2.92
CA CYS A 56 17.89 -1.92 -2.90
C CYS A 56 17.75 -0.44 -3.27
N ASP A 57 17.80 0.45 -2.28
CA ASP A 57 17.81 1.89 -2.53
C ASP A 57 19.12 2.36 -3.19
N GLY A 58 18.98 3.39 -4.00
CA GLY A 58 20.08 3.99 -4.74
C GLY A 58 19.59 5.15 -5.59
N TYR A 59 20.50 5.71 -6.38
CA TYR A 59 20.16 6.67 -7.43
C TYR A 59 20.41 6.01 -8.79
N TYR A 60 19.33 5.59 -9.45
CA TYR A 60 19.41 4.92 -10.75
C TYR A 60 19.35 5.90 -11.94
N GLY A 61 18.94 7.15 -11.71
CA GLY A 61 19.00 8.21 -12.72
C GLY A 61 18.15 7.93 -13.95
N ASN A 62 16.90 7.50 -13.75
CA ASN A 62 16.02 7.24 -14.88
C ASN A 62 15.65 8.54 -15.64
N GLU A 63 15.44 8.37 -16.94
CA GLU A 63 15.18 9.47 -17.88
C GLU A 63 13.69 9.56 -18.27
N ILE A 64 12.78 9.11 -17.39
CA ILE A 64 11.35 9.19 -17.66
C ILE A 64 10.94 10.67 -17.75
N SER A 65 10.22 11.04 -18.81
CA SER A 65 9.52 12.33 -18.86
C SER A 65 8.35 12.36 -17.87
N PHE A 66 8.05 13.51 -17.27
CA PHE A 66 6.85 13.69 -16.45
C PHE A 66 5.73 14.46 -17.19
N GLU A 67 5.93 14.72 -18.48
CA GLU A 67 4.95 15.42 -19.31
C GLU A 67 3.64 14.64 -19.42
N GLY A 68 2.54 15.39 -19.40
CA GLY A 68 1.19 14.85 -19.53
C GLY A 68 0.58 14.36 -18.22
N LEU A 69 1.27 14.46 -17.07
CA LEU A 69 0.68 14.19 -15.76
C LEU A 69 -0.37 15.22 -15.37
N GLU A 70 -1.47 14.75 -14.81
CA GLU A 70 -2.55 15.57 -14.27
C GLU A 70 -2.71 15.35 -12.77
N PRO A 71 -3.11 16.36 -11.98
CA PRO A 71 -3.37 16.17 -10.56
C PRO A 71 -4.34 15.00 -10.32
N GLY A 72 -3.92 14.06 -9.47
CA GLY A 72 -4.61 12.79 -9.23
C GLY A 72 -3.95 11.58 -9.89
N ASP A 73 -3.14 11.76 -10.93
CA ASP A 73 -2.37 10.65 -11.50
C ASP A 73 -1.42 10.05 -10.44
N LEU A 74 -1.17 8.74 -10.52
CA LEU A 74 -0.29 8.04 -9.59
C LEU A 74 1.09 7.84 -10.23
N VAL A 75 2.13 7.93 -9.40
CA VAL A 75 3.52 7.71 -9.80
C VAL A 75 4.04 6.54 -8.99
N LEU A 76 4.41 5.44 -9.65
CA LEU A 76 4.92 4.24 -9.00
C LEU A 76 6.42 4.15 -9.22
N GLY A 77 7.18 3.85 -8.17
CA GLY A 77 8.62 3.70 -8.21
C GLY A 77 9.05 2.30 -7.78
N ALA A 78 9.98 1.70 -8.52
CA ALA A 78 10.53 0.37 -8.24
C ALA A 78 12.02 0.44 -7.96
N TYR A 79 12.42 -0.04 -6.79
CA TYR A 79 13.78 -0.47 -6.52
C TYR A 79 13.93 -1.96 -6.83
N PRO A 80 15.11 -2.41 -7.28
CA PRO A 80 15.42 -3.84 -7.42
C PRO A 80 15.21 -4.58 -6.10
N ASP A 81 14.89 -5.87 -6.18
CA ASP A 81 14.77 -6.77 -5.02
C ASP A 81 13.71 -6.37 -3.97
N CYS A 82 12.66 -5.65 -4.39
CA CYS A 82 11.51 -5.34 -3.55
C CYS A 82 10.79 -6.62 -3.09
N ALA A 83 10.40 -6.68 -1.80
CA ALA A 83 9.78 -7.87 -1.25
C ALA A 83 8.27 -7.96 -1.50
N TYR A 84 7.57 -6.84 -1.66
CA TYR A 84 6.11 -6.80 -1.69
C TYR A 84 5.50 -6.55 -3.09
N GLY A 85 6.29 -6.72 -4.15
CA GLY A 85 5.82 -6.56 -5.54
C GLY A 85 6.94 -6.06 -6.45
N HIS A 86 6.60 -5.73 -7.70
CA HIS A 86 7.53 -5.08 -8.61
C HIS A 86 7.78 -3.64 -8.18
N TYR A 87 6.71 -2.92 -7.82
CA TYR A 87 6.81 -1.51 -7.42
C TYR A 87 6.93 -1.39 -5.91
N SER A 88 7.96 -0.66 -5.49
CA SER A 88 8.31 -0.41 -4.09
C SER A 88 7.57 0.77 -3.47
N HIS A 89 7.11 1.72 -4.28
CA HIS A 89 6.53 2.97 -3.78
C HIS A 89 5.44 3.53 -4.69
N VAL A 90 4.60 4.40 -4.12
CA VAL A 90 3.59 5.13 -4.88
C VAL A 90 3.27 6.50 -4.28
N GLY A 91 3.20 7.49 -5.15
CA GLY A 91 2.78 8.86 -4.89
C GLY A 91 1.55 9.24 -5.70
N ILE A 92 0.81 10.25 -5.23
CA ILE A 92 -0.24 10.91 -6.03
C ILE A 92 0.24 12.30 -6.44
N TYR A 93 0.19 12.58 -7.73
CA TYR A 93 0.60 13.86 -8.29
C TYR A 93 -0.37 14.96 -7.89
N LEU A 94 0.15 16.05 -7.33
CA LEU A 94 -0.61 17.20 -6.86
C LEU A 94 -0.69 18.34 -7.89
N GLY A 95 0.08 18.23 -8.98
CA GLY A 95 0.35 19.33 -9.90
C GLY A 95 1.64 20.07 -9.55
N ARG A 96 2.13 20.90 -10.49
CA ARG A 96 3.31 21.77 -10.32
C ARG A 96 4.59 21.04 -9.88
N GLY A 97 4.77 19.78 -10.31
CA GLY A 97 5.96 18.99 -9.95
C GLY A 97 5.96 18.51 -8.50
N GLU A 98 4.81 18.44 -7.83
CA GLU A 98 4.68 17.99 -6.44
C GLU A 98 3.90 16.67 -6.38
N VAL A 99 4.29 15.78 -5.47
CA VAL A 99 3.58 14.54 -5.13
C VAL A 99 3.31 14.48 -3.63
N MET A 100 2.21 13.84 -3.24
CA MET A 100 1.98 13.46 -1.84
C MET A 100 2.28 11.98 -1.68
N GLU A 101 3.04 11.63 -0.64
CA GLU A 101 3.59 10.30 -0.40
C GLU A 101 3.67 10.00 1.10
N ALA A 102 4.16 8.81 1.44
CA ALA A 102 4.42 8.47 2.84
C ALA A 102 5.71 7.69 3.01
N PHE A 103 6.62 8.19 3.84
CA PHE A 103 7.92 7.60 4.14
C PHE A 103 8.08 7.26 5.63
N VAL A 104 8.95 6.30 5.95
CA VAL A 104 9.21 5.83 7.33
C VAL A 104 9.67 6.97 8.24
N ASP A 105 10.57 7.79 7.74
CA ASP A 105 11.26 8.87 8.44
C ASP A 105 10.50 10.20 8.43
N LEU A 106 9.71 10.46 7.38
CA LEU A 106 8.99 11.74 7.21
C LEU A 106 7.49 11.67 7.50
N GLY A 107 6.92 10.47 7.63
CA GLY A 107 5.47 10.30 7.67
C GLY A 107 4.83 10.61 6.31
N VAL A 108 3.58 11.04 6.31
CA VAL A 108 2.87 11.50 5.10
C VAL A 108 3.24 12.95 4.79
N ASN A 109 3.81 13.22 3.62
CA ASN A 109 4.35 14.52 3.28
C ASN A 109 4.37 14.80 1.77
N VAL A 110 4.48 16.09 1.42
CA VAL A 110 4.69 16.53 0.03
C VAL A 110 6.18 16.39 -0.33
N GLN A 111 6.46 15.86 -1.51
CA GLN A 111 7.80 15.77 -2.07
C GLN A 111 7.87 16.33 -3.50
N PRO A 112 9.05 16.78 -3.97
CA PRO A 112 9.27 17.09 -5.37
C PRO A 112 9.17 15.83 -6.22
N LEU A 113 8.37 15.86 -7.29
CA LEU A 113 8.23 14.76 -8.26
C LEU A 113 9.59 14.30 -8.81
N GLU A 114 10.53 15.22 -9.00
CA GLU A 114 11.87 14.92 -9.55
C GLU A 114 12.66 13.88 -8.73
N HIS A 115 12.36 13.70 -7.44
CA HIS A 115 13.04 12.68 -6.64
C HIS A 115 12.77 11.25 -7.17
N TYR A 116 11.72 11.04 -7.97
CA TYR A 116 11.40 9.74 -8.56
C TYR A 116 12.52 9.25 -9.50
N ARG A 117 13.37 10.15 -10.02
CA ARG A 117 14.57 9.78 -10.79
C ARG A 117 15.52 8.83 -10.05
N GLN A 118 15.40 8.76 -8.72
CA GLN A 118 16.16 7.83 -7.91
C GLN A 118 15.77 6.36 -8.16
N TYR A 119 14.53 6.05 -8.53
CA TYR A 119 14.08 4.65 -8.75
C TYR A 119 14.67 4.05 -10.04
N ASN A 120 14.80 2.71 -10.07
CA ASN A 120 15.26 1.99 -11.27
C ASN A 120 14.21 2.04 -12.38
N GLU A 121 12.97 1.69 -12.04
CA GLU A 121 11.82 1.74 -12.95
C GLU A 121 10.71 2.60 -12.36
N ILE A 122 9.98 3.26 -13.25
CA ILE A 122 8.85 4.12 -12.93
C ILE A 122 7.66 3.73 -13.80
N CYS A 123 6.46 3.79 -13.22
CA CYS A 123 5.23 3.73 -13.97
C CYS A 123 4.31 4.90 -13.61
N LEU A 124 3.91 5.64 -14.63
CA LEU A 124 2.95 6.74 -14.53
C LEU A 124 1.55 6.18 -14.83
N LEU A 125 0.64 6.29 -13.89
CA LEU A 125 -0.74 5.81 -14.02
C LEU A 125 -1.72 6.96 -14.08
N ARG A 126 -2.57 6.94 -15.09
CA ARG A 126 -3.78 7.76 -15.13
C ARG A 126 -4.89 7.07 -14.37
N VAL A 127 -5.53 7.76 -13.44
CA VAL A 127 -6.81 7.30 -12.90
C VAL A 127 -7.94 7.73 -13.85
N ASN A 128 -8.67 6.75 -14.38
CA ASN A 128 -9.77 6.90 -15.34
C ASN A 128 -11.03 7.43 -14.64
N ALA A 129 -10.95 8.66 -14.16
CA ALA A 129 -11.98 9.31 -13.37
C ALA A 129 -12.26 10.73 -13.88
N PRO A 130 -13.50 11.24 -13.69
CA PRO A 130 -13.80 12.64 -13.94
C PRO A 130 -12.85 13.56 -13.16
N GLU A 131 -12.55 14.73 -13.73
CA GLU A 131 -11.64 15.72 -13.11
C GLU A 131 -12.07 16.09 -11.67
N ALA A 132 -13.38 16.19 -11.41
CA ALA A 132 -13.91 16.47 -10.08
C ALA A 132 -13.52 15.39 -9.05
N VAL A 133 -13.50 14.12 -9.44
CA VAL A 133 -13.09 13.00 -8.58
C VAL A 133 -11.59 13.06 -8.31
N LYS A 134 -10.77 13.31 -9.35
CA LYS A 134 -9.32 13.47 -9.19
C LYS A 134 -8.97 14.63 -8.25
N LYS A 135 -9.64 15.78 -8.40
CA LYS A 135 -9.52 16.92 -7.49
C LYS A 135 -9.94 16.58 -6.06
N ALA A 136 -11.03 15.83 -5.88
CA ALA A 136 -11.47 15.38 -4.57
C ALA A 136 -10.45 14.43 -3.92
N ALA A 137 -9.86 13.49 -4.68
CA ALA A 137 -8.81 12.62 -4.20
C ALA A 137 -7.55 13.41 -3.76
N VAL A 138 -7.10 14.37 -4.57
CA VAL A 138 -6.00 15.29 -4.20
C VAL A 138 -6.32 16.11 -2.95
N ALA A 139 -7.57 16.57 -2.77
CA ALA A 139 -7.97 17.27 -1.55
C ALA A 139 -8.03 16.32 -0.34
N ASN A 140 -8.44 15.07 -0.54
CA ASN A 140 -8.53 14.07 0.52
C ASN A 140 -7.16 13.61 1.00
N VAL A 141 -6.22 13.34 0.09
CA VAL A 141 -4.87 12.87 0.47
C VAL A 141 -4.14 13.90 1.33
N LYS A 142 -4.34 15.20 1.04
CA LYS A 142 -3.74 16.31 1.81
C LYS A 142 -4.18 16.35 3.28
N LYS A 143 -5.34 15.78 3.62
CA LYS A 143 -5.81 15.69 5.02
C LYS A 143 -4.96 14.73 5.86
N TYR A 144 -4.13 13.89 5.23
CA TYR A 144 -3.23 12.96 5.89
C TYR A 144 -1.83 13.51 6.10
N GLU A 145 -1.52 14.73 5.65
CA GLU A 145 -0.20 15.34 5.87
C GLU A 145 0.18 15.35 7.36
N GLY A 146 1.43 14.98 7.65
CA GLY A 146 1.97 14.85 9.01
C GLY A 146 1.55 13.60 9.77
N ARG A 147 0.77 12.68 9.17
CA ARG A 147 0.40 11.41 9.82
C ARG A 147 1.58 10.44 9.84
N LEU A 148 1.59 9.56 10.85
CA LEU A 148 2.63 8.56 11.06
C LEU A 148 2.60 7.47 9.99
N PHE A 149 3.79 7.11 9.51
CA PHE A 149 4.01 5.99 8.63
C PHE A 149 4.16 4.68 9.41
N TYR A 150 3.60 3.60 8.86
CA TYR A 150 3.89 2.24 9.26
C TYR A 150 3.81 1.32 8.03
N PRO A 151 4.88 0.59 7.66
CA PRO A 151 4.95 -0.12 6.39
C PRO A 151 3.84 -1.18 6.25
N LEU A 152 3.53 -1.89 7.34
CA LEU A 152 2.49 -2.93 7.39
C LEU A 152 1.12 -2.38 7.82
N ALA A 153 0.83 -1.10 7.53
CA ALA A 153 -0.46 -0.50 7.83
C ALA A 153 -1.58 -1.28 7.13
N PHE A 154 -2.36 -1.99 7.93
CA PHE A 154 -3.54 -2.70 7.44
C PHE A 154 -4.52 -1.73 6.79
N ARG A 155 -5.26 -2.25 5.81
CA ARG A 155 -6.34 -1.55 5.15
C ARG A 155 -7.34 -0.91 6.13
N PRO A 156 -7.91 -1.63 7.12
CA PRO A 156 -8.74 -1.02 8.15
C PRO A 156 -7.97 -0.07 9.09
N GLY A 157 -8.69 0.94 9.62
CA GLY A 157 -8.22 1.83 10.68
C GLY A 157 -7.63 3.17 10.21
N GLU A 158 -7.62 4.16 11.11
CA GLU A 158 -7.36 5.59 10.79
C GLU A 158 -6.09 6.18 11.43
N ARG A 159 -5.30 5.37 12.14
CA ARG A 159 -4.20 5.89 12.99
C ARG A 159 -2.83 5.87 12.33
N ILE A 160 -2.59 4.88 11.48
CA ILE A 160 -1.30 4.62 10.82
C ILE A 160 -1.52 4.38 9.33
N PHE A 161 -0.56 4.84 8.54
CA PHE A 161 -0.66 4.92 7.09
C PHE A 161 0.63 4.41 6.43
N ASN A 162 0.52 3.95 5.19
CA ASN A 162 1.65 3.75 4.28
C ASN A 162 1.31 4.42 2.94
N CYS A 163 2.26 4.37 1.99
CA CYS A 163 2.13 5.02 0.69
C CYS A 163 0.85 4.58 -0.05
N THR A 164 0.55 3.28 -0.08
CA THR A 164 -0.62 2.76 -0.79
C THR A 164 -1.94 3.09 -0.08
N LYS A 165 -1.99 2.98 1.26
CA LYS A 165 -3.23 3.22 2.02
C LYS A 165 -3.74 4.65 1.88
N ILE A 166 -2.85 5.66 1.83
CA ILE A 166 -3.30 7.05 1.66
C ILE A 166 -3.89 7.29 0.26
N MET A 167 -3.32 6.68 -0.79
CA MET A 167 -3.86 6.80 -2.16
C MET A 167 -5.21 6.11 -2.27
N TRP A 168 -5.28 4.87 -1.79
CA TRP A 168 -6.51 4.10 -1.79
C TRP A 168 -7.63 4.83 -1.03
N LYS A 169 -7.37 5.33 0.18
CA LYS A 169 -8.38 6.06 0.96
C LYS A 169 -8.80 7.35 0.30
N ALA A 170 -7.87 8.11 -0.28
CA ALA A 170 -8.17 9.36 -0.94
C ALA A 170 -9.16 9.17 -2.10
N TYR A 171 -8.94 8.14 -2.92
CA TYR A 171 -9.82 7.77 -4.01
C TYR A 171 -11.13 7.11 -3.55
N LEU A 172 -11.07 6.25 -2.53
CA LEU A 172 -12.26 5.61 -1.99
C LEU A 172 -13.24 6.65 -1.45
N GLN A 173 -12.73 7.67 -0.74
CA GLN A 173 -13.53 8.80 -0.27
C GLN A 173 -14.08 9.69 -1.40
N ALA A 174 -13.43 9.65 -2.57
CA ALA A 174 -13.91 10.31 -3.78
C ALA A 174 -14.86 9.42 -4.61
N GLY A 175 -15.16 8.20 -4.15
CA GLY A 175 -16.12 7.28 -4.77
C GLY A 175 -15.51 6.24 -5.71
N ILE A 176 -14.18 6.09 -5.77
CA ILE A 176 -13.50 5.09 -6.59
C ILE A 176 -12.67 4.16 -5.72
N ASP A 177 -12.92 2.86 -5.79
CA ASP A 177 -12.06 1.87 -5.16
C ASP A 177 -10.96 1.44 -6.15
N LEU A 178 -9.74 1.93 -5.94
CA LEU A 178 -8.58 1.54 -6.75
C LEU A 178 -8.07 0.12 -6.44
N ALA A 179 -8.47 -0.48 -5.32
CA ALA A 179 -7.94 -1.78 -4.87
C ALA A 179 -9.08 -2.71 -4.45
N PRO A 180 -10.04 -3.08 -5.32
CA PRO A 180 -11.27 -3.77 -4.90
C PRO A 180 -11.06 -5.14 -4.25
N ASN A 181 -9.90 -5.78 -4.44
CA ASN A 181 -9.57 -7.06 -3.82
C ASN A 181 -9.52 -6.94 -2.29
N PRO A 182 -10.07 -7.89 -1.52
CA PRO A 182 -10.24 -7.77 -0.06
C PRO A 182 -8.94 -7.96 0.76
N ASP A 183 -7.77 -7.78 0.15
CA ASP A 183 -6.49 -8.01 0.81
C ASP A 183 -6.26 -7.12 2.04
N LEU A 184 -5.57 -7.68 3.04
CA LEU A 184 -5.21 -6.98 4.28
C LEU A 184 -4.25 -5.82 4.05
N TRP A 185 -3.39 -5.94 3.04
CA TRP A 185 -2.43 -4.92 2.61
C TRP A 185 -2.61 -4.62 1.13
N ILE A 186 -2.36 -3.37 0.76
CA ILE A 186 -2.40 -2.91 -0.63
C ILE A 186 -0.96 -2.71 -1.05
N THR A 187 -0.55 -3.34 -2.14
CA THR A 187 0.77 -3.13 -2.76
C THR A 187 0.66 -2.08 -3.87
N PRO A 188 1.75 -1.41 -4.25
CA PRO A 188 1.71 -0.49 -5.39
C PRO A 188 1.25 -1.17 -6.69
N ASP A 189 1.67 -2.43 -6.93
CA ASP A 189 1.20 -3.27 -8.04
C ASP A 189 -0.32 -3.45 -8.07
N THR A 190 -1.00 -3.36 -6.92
CA THR A 190 -2.46 -3.44 -6.86
C THR A 190 -3.11 -2.31 -7.67
N PHE A 191 -2.50 -1.12 -7.66
CA PHE A 191 -3.01 0.02 -8.44
C PHE A 191 -2.75 -0.15 -9.93
N LEU A 192 -1.59 -0.67 -10.32
CA LEU A 192 -1.31 -0.99 -11.72
C LEU A 192 -2.34 -1.96 -12.32
N ASN A 193 -2.77 -2.94 -11.52
CA ASN A 193 -3.75 -3.94 -11.94
C ASN A 193 -5.22 -3.48 -11.78
N SER A 194 -5.45 -2.25 -11.34
CA SER A 194 -6.80 -1.73 -11.14
C SER A 194 -7.51 -1.50 -12.49
N PRO A 195 -8.78 -1.90 -12.65
CA PRO A 195 -9.54 -1.60 -13.87
C PRO A 195 -9.83 -0.09 -14.02
N GLN A 196 -9.56 0.70 -12.99
CA GLN A 196 -9.80 2.14 -12.95
C GLN A 196 -8.58 2.96 -13.40
N VAL A 197 -7.52 2.34 -13.88
CA VAL A 197 -6.31 3.05 -14.32
C VAL A 197 -5.90 2.72 -15.75
N SER A 198 -5.05 3.55 -16.31
CA SER A 198 -4.33 3.29 -17.56
C SER A 198 -2.89 3.74 -17.45
N VAL A 199 -1.97 2.96 -18.02
CA VAL A 199 -0.55 3.31 -18.06
C VAL A 199 -0.37 4.48 -19.02
N ILE A 200 0.20 5.57 -18.53
CA ILE A 200 0.62 6.70 -19.35
C ILE A 200 1.96 6.36 -19.99
N ARG A 201 2.91 5.90 -19.17
CA ARG A 201 4.26 5.47 -19.59
C ARG A 201 4.99 4.73 -18.47
N ASN A 202 5.90 3.85 -18.86
CA ASN A 202 6.89 3.20 -18.01
C ASN A 202 8.27 3.25 -18.68
N ASN A 203 9.32 2.87 -17.95
CA ASN A 203 10.69 2.73 -18.45
C ASN A 203 11.32 1.41 -17.97
#